data_AF-A0A928CHI7-F1
#
_entry.id   AF-A0A928CHI7-F1
#
_cell.length_a   1.000
_cell.length_b   1.000
_cell.length_c   1.000
_cell.angle_alpha   90.00
_cell.angle_beta   90.00
_cell.angle_gamma   90.00
#
_symmetry.space_group_name_H-M   'P 1'
#
loop_
_entity.id
_entity.type
_entity.pdbx_description
1 polymer ?
#
loop_
_entity_poly.entity_id
_entity_poly.type
_entity_poly.pdbx_seq_one_letter_code
_entity_poly.pdbx_strand_id
1 'polypeptide(L)'
;MIKGYFYLSLTFILSLMFSCSQEVKFVVDIEKAFYEVSTRSENLLQKSGFITYFDKNFNLQKIEFDSETQILELQNSKGNIVAVLIYFETNSLDYAYSGMLYPIAQEFSVHSSFCAFIYQKLMNCSFENSQKTAEFCNYFNWNKFYENILKFENPFLLNSDLICNDIATNQFSVYSLKLKE
;
A
#
# COMPACT_ATOMS: atom_id res chain seq x y z
N MET A 1 48.96 5.21 28.30
CA MET A 1 47.68 5.83 28.72
C MET A 1 46.78 6.01 27.49
N ILE A 2 46.34 4.92 26.83
CA ILE A 2 45.43 4.94 25.67
C ILE A 2 44.63 3.63 25.69
N LYS A 3 43.53 3.57 26.45
CA LYS A 3 42.57 2.45 26.42
C LYS A 3 41.09 2.91 26.50
N GLY A 4 40.82 4.21 26.68
CA GLY A 4 39.48 4.73 26.95
C GLY A 4 38.64 5.13 25.73
N TYR A 5 39.25 5.36 24.56
CA TYR A 5 38.53 5.95 23.41
C TYR A 5 37.86 4.93 22.47
N PHE A 6 38.18 3.63 22.58
CA PHE A 6 37.65 2.62 21.67
C PHE A 6 36.26 2.10 22.05
N TYR A 7 35.89 2.19 23.35
CA TYR A 7 34.59 1.72 23.84
C TYR A 7 33.45 2.73 23.64
N LEU A 8 33.77 4.02 23.58
CA LEU A 8 32.81 5.10 23.34
C LEU A 8 32.33 5.16 21.88
N SER A 9 33.16 4.81 20.91
CA SER A 9 32.73 4.75 19.50
C SER A 9 31.85 3.53 19.22
N LEU A 10 32.15 2.38 19.85
CA LEU A 10 31.38 1.15 19.62
C LEU A 10 29.97 1.21 20.22
N THR A 11 29.83 1.81 21.41
CA THR A 11 28.51 2.03 22.04
C THR A 11 27.66 3.05 21.29
N PHE A 12 28.28 4.09 20.70
CA PHE A 12 27.57 5.06 19.86
C PHE A 12 27.12 4.47 18.52
N ILE A 13 27.93 3.60 17.91
CA ILE A 13 27.56 2.86 16.69
C ILE A 13 26.46 1.83 17.01
N LEU A 14 26.53 1.11 18.14
CA LEU A 14 25.46 0.22 18.58
C LEU A 14 24.17 0.98 18.92
N SER A 15 24.24 2.16 19.54
CA SER A 15 23.04 2.97 19.79
C SER A 15 22.42 3.52 18.50
N LEU A 16 23.23 3.85 17.49
CA LEU A 16 22.75 4.20 16.15
C LEU A 16 22.13 2.98 15.44
N MET A 17 22.71 1.79 15.59
CA MET A 17 22.14 0.53 15.06
C MET A 17 20.80 0.16 15.74
N PHE A 18 20.65 0.43 17.04
CA PHE A 18 19.39 0.20 17.77
C PHE A 18 18.32 1.28 17.58
N SER A 19 18.67 2.42 16.98
CA SER A 19 17.70 3.50 16.69
C SER A 19 16.93 3.31 15.38
N CYS A 20 17.15 2.20 14.65
CA CYS A 20 16.73 2.06 13.25
C CYS A 20 15.48 1.19 13.00
N SER A 21 14.67 0.89 14.02
CA SER A 21 13.30 0.37 13.81
C SER A 21 12.27 1.36 14.37
N GLN A 22 12.26 2.58 13.84
CA GLN A 22 11.14 3.49 14.12
C GLN A 22 9.89 2.92 13.45
N GLU A 23 8.93 2.47 14.25
CA GLU A 23 7.59 2.17 13.78
C GLU A 23 6.86 3.48 13.52
N VAL A 24 6.19 3.57 12.37
CA VAL A 24 5.33 4.69 12.03
C VAL A 24 3.90 4.22 12.17
N LYS A 25 3.13 4.99 12.94
CA LYS A 25 1.69 4.87 13.02
C LYS A 25 1.07 5.73 11.94
N PHE A 26 0.14 5.17 11.18
CA PHE A 26 -0.71 5.94 10.29
C PHE A 26 -2.17 5.54 10.48
N VAL A 27 -3.04 6.50 10.21
CA VAL A 27 -4.46 6.43 10.54
C VAL A 27 -5.24 6.15 9.27
N VAL A 28 -6.07 5.11 9.31
CA VAL A 28 -7.00 4.73 8.24
C VAL A 28 -8.37 5.27 8.61
N ASP A 29 -8.86 6.24 7.84
CA ASP A 29 -10.19 6.84 8.02
C ASP A 29 -11.20 6.12 7.12
N ILE A 30 -11.97 5.19 7.71
CA ILE A 30 -12.95 4.37 6.98
C ILE A 30 -14.10 5.23 6.43
N GLU A 31 -14.43 6.34 7.10
CA GLU A 31 -15.48 7.23 6.65
C GLU A 31 -15.11 7.96 5.35
N LYS A 32 -13.88 8.49 5.27
CA LYS A 32 -13.37 9.07 4.03
C LYS A 32 -13.30 8.06 2.90
N ALA A 33 -12.83 6.84 3.20
CA ALA A 33 -12.81 5.76 2.22
C ALA A 33 -14.20 5.43 1.72
N PHE A 34 -15.19 5.29 2.62
CA PHE A 34 -16.57 5.01 2.25
C PHE A 34 -17.17 6.11 1.38
N TYR A 35 -16.96 7.38 1.73
CA TYR A 35 -17.41 8.51 0.93
C TYR A 35 -16.84 8.46 -0.49
N GLU A 36 -15.53 8.21 -0.61
CA GLU A 36 -14.86 8.12 -1.89
C GLU A 36 -15.31 6.91 -2.73
N VAL A 37 -15.71 5.78 -2.13
CA VAL A 37 -16.35 4.69 -2.89
C VAL A 37 -17.79 5.04 -3.27
N SER A 38 -18.52 5.74 -2.41
CA SER A 38 -19.94 6.10 -2.63
C SER A 38 -20.16 7.04 -3.80
N THR A 39 -19.16 7.85 -4.16
CA THR A 39 -19.22 8.72 -5.36
C THR A 39 -19.10 7.93 -6.66
N ARG A 40 -18.70 6.65 -6.61
CA ARG A 40 -18.38 5.82 -7.78
C ARG A 40 -19.07 4.45 -7.80
N SER A 41 -19.79 4.08 -6.74
CA SER A 41 -20.56 2.84 -6.65
C SER A 41 -21.95 3.10 -6.10
N GLU A 42 -22.97 2.89 -6.93
CA GLU A 42 -24.39 3.05 -6.54
C GLU A 42 -24.92 1.86 -5.72
N ASN A 43 -24.17 0.76 -5.64
CA ASN A 43 -24.61 -0.52 -5.06
C ASN A 43 -24.05 -0.79 -3.66
N LEU A 44 -23.53 0.21 -2.95
CA LEU A 44 -23.04 0.04 -1.57
C LEU A 44 -24.21 -0.27 -0.63
N LEU A 45 -24.12 -1.39 0.09
CA LEU A 45 -25.15 -1.78 1.07
C LEU A 45 -25.04 -0.94 2.34
N GLN A 46 -23.82 -0.92 2.88
CA GLN A 46 -23.55 -0.45 4.22
C GLN A 46 -22.05 -0.20 4.40
N LYS A 47 -21.70 0.53 5.45
CA LYS A 47 -20.31 0.80 5.84
C LYS A 47 -19.74 -0.39 6.61
N SER A 48 -19.70 -1.57 6.01
CA SER A 48 -19.02 -2.75 6.56
C SER A 48 -18.25 -3.47 5.49
N GLY A 49 -17.32 -4.31 5.92
CA GLY A 49 -16.49 -5.12 5.06
C GLY A 49 -15.18 -5.45 5.71
N PHE A 50 -14.09 -5.33 4.97
CA PHE A 50 -12.77 -5.66 5.49
C PHE A 50 -11.65 -4.85 4.87
N ILE A 51 -10.57 -4.71 5.62
CA ILE A 51 -9.33 -4.07 5.20
C ILE A 51 -8.28 -5.13 4.94
N THR A 52 -7.54 -5.00 3.85
CA THR A 52 -6.33 -5.78 3.60
C THR A 52 -5.10 -4.88 3.54
N TYR A 53 -4.01 -5.37 4.12
CA TYR A 53 -2.68 -4.76 4.01
C TYR A 53 -1.61 -5.81 4.34
N PHE A 54 -0.36 -5.54 4.00
CA PHE A 54 0.77 -6.37 4.43
C PHE A 54 1.40 -5.76 5.69
N ASP A 55 1.56 -6.57 6.73
CA ASP A 55 2.19 -6.12 7.98
C ASP A 55 3.71 -5.94 7.85
N LYS A 56 4.36 -5.57 8.95
CA LYS A 56 5.83 -5.38 9.01
C LYS A 56 6.64 -6.64 8.69
N ASN A 57 6.03 -7.82 8.76
CA ASN A 57 6.63 -9.10 8.40
C ASN A 57 6.23 -9.54 7.00
N PHE A 58 5.56 -8.68 6.23
CA PHE A 58 5.03 -8.94 4.89
C PHE A 58 4.05 -10.11 4.83
N ASN A 59 3.28 -10.31 5.90
CA ASN A 59 2.13 -11.19 5.90
C ASN A 59 0.86 -10.40 5.54
N LEU A 60 0.01 -11.00 4.72
CA LEU A 60 -1.30 -10.44 4.41
C LEU A 60 -2.17 -10.46 5.66
N GLN A 61 -2.58 -9.29 6.10
CA GLN A 61 -3.55 -9.09 7.17
C GLN A 61 -4.92 -8.79 6.57
N LYS A 62 -5.96 -9.33 7.20
CA LYS A 62 -7.37 -9.03 6.91
C LYS A 62 -8.06 -8.65 8.21
N ILE A 63 -8.61 -7.44 8.27
CA ILE A 63 -9.34 -6.93 9.44
C ILE A 63 -10.77 -6.63 9.02
N GLU A 64 -11.73 -7.33 9.62
CA GLU A 64 -13.15 -7.05 9.43
C GLU A 64 -13.56 -5.80 10.22
N PHE A 65 -14.49 -5.03 9.67
CA PHE A 65 -15.05 -3.84 10.31
C PHE A 65 -16.55 -3.71 10.04
N ASP A 66 -17.22 -3.04 10.95
CA ASP A 66 -18.65 -2.72 10.89
C ASP A 66 -18.90 -1.22 10.70
N SER A 67 -20.18 -0.85 10.69
CA SER A 67 -20.62 0.54 10.49
C SER A 67 -20.21 1.50 11.60
N GLU A 68 -19.90 0.99 12.78
CA GLU A 68 -19.46 1.77 13.93
C GLU A 68 -17.97 2.13 13.85
N THR A 69 -17.19 1.33 13.10
CA THR A 69 -15.77 1.54 12.94
C THR A 69 -15.48 2.77 12.06
N GLN A 70 -14.87 3.80 12.65
CA GLN A 70 -14.51 5.03 11.93
C GLN A 70 -13.03 5.11 11.58
N ILE A 71 -12.17 4.70 12.52
CA ILE A 71 -10.72 4.91 12.43
C ILE A 71 -9.99 3.62 12.84
N LEU A 72 -8.97 3.25 12.07
CA LEU A 72 -8.03 2.19 12.44
C LEU A 72 -6.59 2.71 12.42
N GLU A 73 -5.85 2.44 13.50
CA GLU A 73 -4.42 2.73 13.56
C GLU A 73 -3.62 1.52 13.09
N LEU A 74 -2.82 1.70 12.03
CA LEU A 74 -1.90 0.68 11.54
C LEU A 74 -0.45 1.08 11.84
N GLN A 75 0.38 0.06 12.08
CA GLN A 75 1.79 0.21 12.38
C GLN A 75 2.63 -0.43 11.29
N ASN A 76 3.66 0.28 10.83
CA ASN A 76 4.65 -0.28 9.92
C ASN A 76 6.06 0.25 10.17
N SER A 77 7.07 -0.45 9.65
CA SER A 77 8.46 -0.01 9.63
C SER A 77 8.61 1.27 8.80
N LYS A 78 9.30 2.27 9.35
CA LYS A 78 9.62 3.52 8.64
C LYS A 78 10.31 3.23 7.31
N GLY A 79 9.82 3.87 6.25
CA GLY A 79 10.39 3.77 4.90
C GLY A 79 9.82 2.63 4.05
N ASN A 80 9.07 1.69 4.64
CA ASN A 80 8.39 0.66 3.88
C ASN A 80 7.10 1.21 3.27
N ILE A 81 6.82 0.80 2.03
CA ILE A 81 5.56 1.06 1.37
C ILE A 81 4.48 0.19 2.01
N VAL A 82 3.30 0.76 2.27
CA VAL A 82 2.11 0.01 2.69
C VAL A 82 0.97 0.33 1.76
N ALA A 83 0.44 -0.69 1.11
CA ALA A 83 -0.83 -0.59 0.41
C ALA A 83 -1.95 -1.07 1.31
N VAL A 84 -2.89 -0.17 1.60
CA VAL A 84 -4.13 -0.48 2.32
C VAL A 84 -5.26 -0.47 1.29
N LEU A 85 -6.01 -1.57 1.23
CA LEU A 85 -7.27 -1.65 0.48
C LEU A 85 -8.41 -1.91 1.47
N ILE A 86 -9.48 -1.15 1.32
CA ILE A 86 -10.69 -1.22 2.12
C ILE A 86 -11.80 -1.67 1.19
N TYR A 87 -12.33 -2.85 1.44
CA TYR A 87 -13.41 -3.47 0.69
C TYR A 87 -14.71 -3.24 1.45
N PHE A 88 -15.70 -2.73 0.74
CA PHE A 88 -17.05 -2.52 1.23
C PHE A 88 -18.00 -3.50 0.56
N GLU A 89 -18.93 -4.01 1.36
CA GLU A 89 -19.99 -4.90 0.89
C GLU A 89 -20.92 -4.17 -0.10
N THR A 90 -21.31 -4.88 -1.17
CA THR A 90 -22.23 -4.36 -2.18
C THR A 90 -23.44 -5.28 -2.33
N ASN A 91 -24.49 -4.80 -3.02
CA ASN A 91 -25.67 -5.59 -3.34
C ASN A 91 -25.37 -6.79 -4.28
N SER A 92 -24.17 -6.86 -4.86
CA SER A 92 -23.72 -7.99 -5.67
C SER A 92 -22.74 -8.89 -4.89
N LEU A 93 -22.32 -9.99 -5.51
CA LEU A 93 -21.25 -10.84 -4.96
C LEU A 93 -19.86 -10.17 -5.02
N ASP A 94 -19.78 -8.93 -5.50
CA ASP A 94 -18.54 -8.17 -5.63
C ASP A 94 -18.33 -7.20 -4.46
N TYR A 95 -17.12 -6.68 -4.37
CA TYR A 95 -16.76 -5.62 -3.42
C TYR A 95 -16.41 -4.35 -4.17
N ALA A 96 -16.90 -3.22 -3.66
CA ALA A 96 -16.38 -1.92 -4.04
C ALA A 96 -15.24 -1.57 -3.08
N TYR A 97 -14.14 -1.01 -3.57
CA TYR A 97 -12.97 -0.78 -2.73
C TYR A 97 -12.32 0.58 -2.94
N SER A 98 -11.79 1.12 -1.85
CA SER A 98 -10.89 2.28 -1.82
C SER A 98 -9.54 1.88 -1.25
N GLY A 99 -8.52 2.66 -1.53
CA GLY A 99 -7.19 2.37 -1.03
C GLY A 99 -6.26 3.56 -1.02
N MET A 100 -5.14 3.34 -0.34
CA MET A 100 -4.05 4.29 -0.22
C MET A 100 -2.71 3.56 -0.22
N LEU A 101 -1.67 4.28 -0.61
CA LEU A 101 -0.31 3.78 -0.71
C LEU A 101 0.61 4.64 0.16
N TYR A 102 0.83 4.26 1.41
CA TYR A 102 1.66 5.01 2.34
C TYR A 102 3.16 4.84 2.02
N PRO A 103 4.00 5.89 2.10
CA PRO A 103 3.67 7.30 2.38
C PRO A 103 3.35 8.13 1.13
N ILE A 104 3.25 7.51 -0.04
CA ILE A 104 3.20 8.12 -1.38
C ILE A 104 1.88 8.87 -1.64
N ALA A 105 0.75 8.21 -1.39
CA ALA A 105 -0.60 8.71 -1.61
C ALA A 105 -1.46 8.29 -0.42
N GLN A 106 -1.59 9.19 0.57
CA GLN A 106 -2.21 8.92 1.87
C GLN A 106 -3.71 9.26 1.91
N GLU A 107 -4.19 10.01 0.92
CA GLU A 107 -5.61 10.32 0.78
C GLU A 107 -6.30 9.25 -0.05
N PHE A 108 -7.54 8.89 0.33
CA PHE A 108 -8.38 8.01 -0.45
C PHE A 108 -8.83 8.70 -1.73
N SER A 109 -8.52 8.09 -2.87
CA SER A 109 -8.86 8.54 -4.22
C SER A 109 -8.86 7.36 -5.18
N VAL A 110 -9.47 7.52 -6.35
CA VAL A 110 -9.42 6.49 -7.40
C VAL A 110 -7.98 6.16 -7.80
N HIS A 111 -7.10 7.16 -7.83
CA HIS A 111 -5.68 7.02 -8.18
C HIS A 111 -4.87 6.30 -7.11
N SER A 112 -5.01 6.71 -5.85
CA SER A 112 -4.33 6.04 -4.73
C SER A 112 -4.82 4.60 -4.56
N SER A 113 -6.12 4.36 -4.78
CA SER A 113 -6.73 3.03 -4.77
C SER A 113 -6.13 2.14 -5.85
N PHE A 114 -5.93 2.66 -7.06
CA PHE A 114 -5.29 1.92 -8.14
C PHE A 114 -3.84 1.58 -7.82
N CYS A 115 -3.07 2.53 -7.28
CA CYS A 115 -1.68 2.26 -6.87
C CYS A 115 -1.59 1.21 -5.76
N ALA A 116 -2.47 1.29 -4.75
CA ALA A 116 -2.57 0.29 -3.69
C ALA A 116 -2.93 -1.09 -4.26
N PHE A 117 -3.85 -1.14 -5.23
CA PHE A 117 -4.24 -2.36 -5.93
C PHE A 117 -3.07 -3.00 -6.68
N ILE A 118 -2.31 -2.22 -7.45
CA ILE A 118 -1.11 -2.71 -8.16
C ILE A 118 -0.07 -3.25 -7.18
N TYR A 119 0.19 -2.55 -6.07
CA TYR A 119 1.11 -3.03 -5.04
C TYR A 119 0.66 -4.38 -4.45
N GLN A 120 -0.61 -4.49 -4.02
CA GLN A 120 -1.10 -5.75 -3.45
C GLN A 120 -1.10 -6.88 -4.47
N LYS A 121 -1.38 -6.59 -5.75
CA LYS A 121 -1.31 -7.58 -6.83
C LYS A 121 0.12 -8.09 -7.01
N LEU A 122 1.13 -7.20 -7.04
CA LEU A 122 2.55 -7.59 -7.09
C LEU A 122 2.94 -8.47 -5.89
N MET A 123 2.52 -8.09 -4.68
CA MET A 123 2.80 -8.87 -3.47
C MET A 123 2.14 -10.26 -3.50
N ASN A 124 0.90 -10.35 -3.99
CA ASN A 124 0.15 -11.62 -4.09
C ASN A 124 0.70 -12.55 -5.20
N CYS A 125 1.39 -12.01 -6.21
CA CYS A 125 2.08 -12.81 -7.22
C CYS A 125 3.39 -13.44 -6.71
N SER A 126 3.78 -13.23 -5.45
CA SER A 126 4.97 -13.83 -4.86
C SER A 126 4.74 -15.31 -4.50
N PHE A 127 5.11 -16.20 -5.40
CA PHE A 127 4.91 -17.65 -5.20
C PHE A 127 5.84 -18.27 -4.13
N GLU A 128 6.96 -17.61 -3.74
CA GLU A 128 7.97 -18.24 -2.89
C GLU A 128 8.57 -17.37 -1.76
N ASN A 129 8.47 -16.04 -1.82
CA ASN A 129 9.08 -15.18 -0.78
C ASN A 129 8.46 -13.76 -0.75
N SER A 130 7.57 -13.52 0.21
CA SER A 130 6.92 -12.21 0.41
C SER A 130 7.92 -11.11 0.77
N GLN A 131 8.99 -11.43 1.52
CA GLN A 131 10.01 -10.48 1.91
C GLN A 131 10.83 -9.98 0.71
N LYS A 132 11.31 -10.86 -0.15
CA LYS A 132 12.02 -10.46 -1.39
C LYS A 132 11.13 -9.63 -2.30
N THR A 133 9.85 -9.97 -2.37
CA THR A 133 8.88 -9.22 -3.18
C THR A 133 8.61 -7.84 -2.59
N ALA A 134 8.51 -7.74 -1.27
CA ALA A 134 8.37 -6.46 -0.59
C ALA A 134 9.63 -5.59 -0.76
N GLU A 135 10.82 -6.16 -0.63
CA GLU A 135 12.09 -5.47 -0.92
C GLU A 135 12.10 -4.92 -2.35
N PHE A 136 11.75 -5.77 -3.33
CA PHE A 136 11.61 -5.36 -4.72
C PHE A 136 10.62 -4.20 -4.88
N CYS A 137 9.42 -4.34 -4.32
CA CYS A 137 8.40 -3.30 -4.38
C CYS A 137 8.89 -2.01 -3.72
N ASN A 138 9.61 -2.06 -2.60
CA ASN A 138 10.14 -0.87 -1.93
C ASN A 138 11.18 -0.10 -2.77
N TYR A 139 11.88 -0.76 -3.71
CA TYR A 139 12.81 -0.09 -4.63
C TYR A 139 12.13 0.53 -5.85
N PHE A 140 10.91 0.12 -6.18
CA PHE A 140 10.17 0.69 -7.29
C PHE A 140 9.82 2.17 -7.01
N ASN A 141 9.95 3.03 -8.02
CA ASN A 141 9.68 4.46 -7.85
C ASN A 141 8.17 4.75 -7.87
N TRP A 142 7.52 4.49 -6.74
CA TRP A 142 6.09 4.68 -6.55
C TRP A 142 5.63 6.14 -6.69
N ASN A 143 6.47 7.11 -6.32
CA ASN A 143 6.16 8.54 -6.52
C ASN A 143 5.96 8.84 -8.01
N LYS A 144 6.95 8.47 -8.84
CA LYS A 144 6.86 8.67 -10.29
C LYS A 144 5.73 7.85 -10.92
N PHE A 145 5.47 6.65 -10.39
CA PHE A 145 4.32 5.87 -10.84
C PHE A 145 3.01 6.61 -10.56
N TYR A 146 2.78 7.04 -9.32
CA TYR A 146 1.58 7.78 -8.92
C TYR A 146 1.38 9.06 -9.74
N GLU A 147 2.45 9.84 -9.97
CA GLU A 147 2.41 11.03 -10.84
C GLU A 147 1.93 10.72 -12.27
N ASN A 148 2.27 9.55 -12.82
CA ASN A 148 1.78 9.15 -14.13
C ASN A 148 0.34 8.64 -14.08
N ILE A 149 -0.06 7.98 -12.98
CA ILE A 149 -1.44 7.53 -12.77
C ILE A 149 -2.40 8.72 -12.67
N LEU A 150 -1.99 9.84 -12.05
CA LEU A 150 -2.79 11.07 -11.97
C LEU A 150 -3.21 11.66 -13.34
N LYS A 151 -2.56 11.26 -14.43
CA LYS A 151 -2.89 11.72 -15.79
C LYS A 151 -4.13 11.04 -16.37
N PHE A 152 -4.65 10.02 -15.72
CA PHE A 152 -5.82 9.27 -16.16
C PHE A 152 -7.01 9.62 -15.28
N GLU A 153 -8.15 9.98 -15.87
CA GLU A 153 -9.38 10.24 -15.11
C GLU A 153 -9.82 9.00 -14.31
N ASN A 154 -9.82 7.84 -14.97
CA ASN A 154 -10.09 6.56 -14.34
C ASN A 154 -8.96 5.55 -14.64
N PRO A 155 -8.00 5.36 -13.71
CA PRO A 155 -6.89 4.44 -13.92
C PRO A 155 -7.29 2.95 -13.91
N PHE A 156 -8.48 2.57 -13.44
CA PHE A 156 -8.93 1.18 -13.47
C PHE A 156 -9.26 0.65 -14.89
N LEU A 157 -9.31 1.55 -15.87
CA LEU A 157 -9.39 1.19 -17.29
C LEU A 157 -8.03 0.73 -17.85
N LEU A 158 -6.93 0.95 -17.13
CA LEU A 158 -5.61 0.48 -17.52
C LEU A 158 -5.47 -1.04 -17.37
N ASN A 159 -4.64 -1.64 -18.22
CA ASN A 159 -4.31 -3.05 -18.16
C ASN A 159 -3.39 -3.33 -16.96
N SER A 160 -4.02 -3.64 -15.82
CA SER A 160 -3.30 -3.91 -14.57
C SER A 160 -2.36 -5.12 -14.64
N ASP A 161 -2.68 -6.13 -15.45
CA ASP A 161 -1.85 -7.32 -15.62
C ASP A 161 -0.56 -6.99 -16.37
N LEU A 162 -0.67 -6.23 -17.46
CA LEU A 162 0.50 -5.72 -18.19
C LEU A 162 1.38 -4.86 -17.28
N ILE A 163 0.78 -3.94 -16.52
CA ILE A 163 1.52 -3.08 -15.58
C ILE A 163 2.26 -3.93 -14.54
N CYS A 164 1.58 -4.89 -13.89
CA CYS A 164 2.21 -5.74 -12.88
C CYS A 164 3.35 -6.58 -13.48
N ASN A 165 3.15 -7.15 -14.67
CA ASN A 165 4.15 -7.93 -15.37
C ASN A 165 5.38 -7.08 -15.73
N ASP A 166 5.18 -5.89 -16.29
CA ASP A 166 6.26 -5.01 -16.69
C ASP A 166 7.03 -4.47 -15.48
N ILE A 167 6.34 -4.20 -14.35
CA ILE A 167 7.01 -3.87 -13.09
C ILE A 167 7.84 -5.06 -12.64
N ALA A 168 7.24 -6.25 -12.49
CA ALA A 168 7.92 -7.45 -11.99
C ALA A 168 9.15 -7.87 -12.83
N THR A 169 9.15 -7.57 -14.13
CA THR A 169 10.24 -7.88 -15.06
C THR A 169 11.25 -6.75 -15.24
N ASN A 170 11.12 -5.64 -14.49
CA ASN A 170 11.91 -4.41 -14.63
C ASN A 170 11.84 -3.75 -16.02
N GLN A 171 10.74 -3.94 -16.74
CA GLN A 171 10.49 -3.36 -18.07
C GLN A 171 9.48 -2.20 -18.04
N PHE A 172 8.96 -1.86 -16.86
CA PHE A 172 7.95 -0.82 -16.72
C PHE A 172 8.42 0.52 -17.29
N SER A 173 7.58 1.08 -18.15
CA SER A 173 7.74 2.43 -18.70
C SER A 173 6.37 3.10 -18.83
N VAL A 174 6.35 4.37 -19.25
CA VAL A 174 5.09 5.07 -19.53
C VAL A 174 4.27 4.34 -20.60
N TYR A 175 4.91 3.58 -21.50
CA TYR A 175 4.23 2.78 -22.51
C TYR A 175 3.54 1.52 -21.96
N SER A 176 3.81 1.13 -20.72
CA SER A 176 3.09 0.06 -20.01
C SER A 176 1.68 0.52 -19.58
N LEU A 177 1.43 1.84 -19.53
CA LEU A 177 0.14 2.43 -19.16
C LEU A 177 -0.84 2.43 -20.34
N LYS A 178 -1.28 1.24 -20.75
CA LYS A 178 -2.26 1.04 -21.83
C LYS A 178 -3.64 0.74 -21.26
N LEU A 179 -4.68 1.18 -21.96
CA LEU A 179 -6.05 0.76 -21.68
C LEU A 179 -6.21 -0.74 -21.96
N LYS A 180 -7.17 -1.37 -21.27
CA LYS A 180 -7.60 -2.74 -21.59
C LYS A 180 -8.17 -2.76 -23.01
N GLU A 181 -7.75 -3.73 -23.81
CA GLU A 181 -8.36 -4.04 -25.12
C GLU A 181 -9.71 -4.73 -24.95
#